data_AF-A0A6M3L4D6-F1
#
_entry.id   AF-A0A6M3L4D6-F1
#
_cell.length_a   1.000
_cell.length_b   1.000
_cell.length_c   1.000
_cell.angle_alpha   90.00
_cell.angle_beta   90.00
_cell.angle_gamma   90.00
#
_symmetry.space_group_name_H-M   'P 1'
#
loop_
_entity.id
_entity.type
_entity.pdbx_description
1 polymer ?
#
loop_
_entity_poly.entity_id
_entity_poly.type
_entity_poly.pdbx_seq_one_letter_code
_entity_poly.pdbx_strand_id
1 'polypeptide(L)'
;MSKIFGKSATCAYCKKPIETLDYVVRGKLWKKFTGTGEVEARRWSIKLCWHVECWVEQGRTAADKAAGHRIEARGRPKSKLAEKDQAERLAIIRRRASVIQRIRRETERPFEEQDFNKVVHLGEMLEKLAVEIKAYGGVPESWMME
;
A
#
# COMPACT_ATOMS: atom_id res chain seq x y z
N MET A 1 6.84 26.78 10.83
CA MET A 1 8.31 26.68 10.97
C MET A 1 8.75 27.66 12.05
N SER A 2 9.64 27.28 12.96
CA SER A 2 10.07 28.13 14.08
C SER A 2 11.58 28.42 13.99
N LYS A 3 11.98 29.68 14.11
CA LYS A 3 13.39 30.08 14.22
C LYS A 3 13.96 29.67 15.58
N ILE A 4 15.22 29.29 15.66
CA ILE A 4 15.90 28.96 16.91
C ILE A 4 16.52 30.26 17.46
N PHE A 5 16.44 30.50 18.77
CA PHE A 5 17.25 31.52 19.45
C PHE A 5 17.94 30.79 20.62
N GLY A 6 19.27 30.63 20.58
CA GLY A 6 20.07 29.90 21.59
C GLY A 6 20.56 28.50 21.17
N LYS A 7 21.51 27.94 21.96
CA LYS A 7 22.34 26.71 21.76
C LYS A 7 22.00 25.85 20.53
N SER A 8 22.99 25.66 19.65
CA SER A 8 22.91 24.86 18.42
C SER A 8 22.19 23.53 18.63
N ALA A 9 21.03 23.36 17.98
CA ALA A 9 20.29 22.12 18.03
C ALA A 9 21.00 21.08 17.14
N THR A 10 20.96 19.79 17.46
CA THR A 10 21.56 18.76 16.60
C THR A 10 20.49 18.10 15.75
N CYS A 11 20.76 17.91 14.46
CA CYS A 11 19.88 17.19 13.55
C CYS A 11 19.78 15.71 13.95
N ALA A 12 18.57 15.19 14.13
CA ALA A 12 18.32 13.81 14.51
C ALA A 12 18.70 12.80 13.43
N TYR A 13 18.73 13.22 12.16
CA TYR A 13 19.12 12.40 11.00
C TYR A 13 20.63 12.38 10.78
N CYS A 14 21.24 13.51 10.38
CA CYS A 14 22.66 13.56 10.02
C CYS A 14 23.63 13.84 11.18
N LYS A 15 23.12 14.07 12.40
CA LYS A 15 23.91 14.38 13.62
C LYS A 15 24.75 15.66 13.58
N LYS A 16 24.63 16.48 12.54
CA LYS A 16 25.28 17.79 12.44
C LYS A 16 24.53 18.86 13.25
N PRO A 17 25.21 19.90 13.75
CA PRO A 17 24.55 21.05 14.37
C PRO A 17 23.69 21.81 13.34
N ILE A 18 22.58 22.36 13.80
CA ILE A 18 21.66 23.24 13.08
C ILE A 18 21.98 24.66 13.54
N GLU A 19 22.29 25.54 12.60
CA GLU A 19 22.62 26.93 12.90
C GLU A 19 21.40 27.68 13.43
N THR A 20 21.64 28.69 14.27
CA THR A 20 20.57 29.35 15.04
C THR A 20 19.57 30.09 14.15
N LEU A 21 19.97 30.50 12.94
CA LEU A 21 19.10 31.26 12.02
C LEU A 21 18.36 30.40 11.00
N ASP A 22 18.62 29.09 10.96
CA ASP A 22 18.00 28.20 9.98
C ASP A 22 16.58 27.78 10.36
N TYR A 23 15.78 27.50 9.33
CA TYR A 23 14.48 26.86 9.51
C TYR A 23 14.67 25.40 9.93
N VAL A 24 14.00 25.00 11.01
CA VAL A 24 14.09 23.65 11.58
C VAL A 24 12.73 22.97 11.62
N VAL A 25 12.72 21.67 11.35
CA VAL A 25 11.57 20.80 11.65
C VAL A 25 11.73 20.30 13.08
N ARG A 26 10.72 20.51 13.93
CA ARG A 26 10.69 20.00 15.30
C ARG A 26 9.62 18.93 15.44
N GLY A 27 10.00 17.82 16.06
CA GLY A 27 9.11 16.69 16.31
C GLY A 27 9.25 16.20 17.75
N LYS A 28 8.25 15.41 18.15
CA LYS A 28 8.20 14.83 19.49
C LYS A 28 7.94 13.33 19.37
N LEU A 29 8.88 12.53 19.84
CA LEU A 29 8.73 11.08 19.92
C LEU A 29 8.27 10.70 21.32
N TRP A 30 7.09 10.10 21.43
CA TRP A 30 6.58 9.57 22.68
C TRP A 30 7.08 8.14 22.89
N LYS A 31 7.72 7.88 24.03
CA LYS A 31 8.12 6.54 24.45
C LYS A 31 7.32 6.14 25.68
N LYS A 32 6.80 4.91 25.66
CA LYS A 32 6.25 4.24 26.83
C LYS A 32 7.34 3.36 27.40
N PHE A 33 7.59 3.45 28.70
CA PHE A 33 8.46 2.51 29.41
C PHE A 33 7.63 1.79 30.46
N THR A 34 7.64 0.47 30.39
CA THR A 34 7.22 -0.41 31.47
C THR A 34 8.50 -0.94 32.11
N GLY A 35 8.87 -0.39 33.26
CA GLY A 35 9.95 -0.98 34.06
C GLY A 35 9.54 -2.36 34.55
N THR A 36 10.50 -3.26 34.75
CA THR A 36 10.29 -4.53 35.45
C THR A 36 9.73 -4.24 36.85
N GLY A 37 8.43 -4.42 37.02
CA GLY A 37 7.73 -4.31 38.31
C GLY A 37 6.82 -3.08 38.51
N GLU A 38 6.71 -2.15 37.55
CA GLU A 38 5.76 -1.03 37.67
C GLU A 38 4.41 -1.35 37.00
N VAL A 39 3.30 -1.11 37.72
CA VAL A 39 1.92 -1.35 37.26
C VAL A 39 1.46 -0.29 36.24
N GLU A 40 2.06 0.90 36.24
CA GLU A 40 1.70 2.00 35.34
C GLU A 40 2.85 2.38 34.39
N ALA A 41 2.57 2.38 33.09
CA ALA A 41 3.55 2.74 32.07
C ALA A 41 3.84 4.25 32.08
N ARG A 42 5.05 4.63 32.51
CA ARG A 42 5.52 6.02 32.43
C ARG A 42 5.70 6.45 30.97
N ARG A 43 5.17 7.62 30.63
CA ARG A 43 5.32 8.23 29.29
C ARG A 43 6.32 9.38 29.36
N TRP A 44 7.35 9.31 28.54
CA TRP A 44 8.25 10.44 28.34
C TRP A 44 8.35 10.78 26.86
N SER A 45 8.72 12.02 26.57
CA SER A 45 8.79 12.54 25.22
C SER A 45 10.17 13.05 24.89
N ILE A 46 10.73 12.61 23.76
CA ILE A 46 11.99 13.10 23.22
C ILE A 46 11.66 14.20 22.21
N LYS A 47 12.23 15.39 22.40
CA LYS A 47 12.21 16.45 21.38
C LYS A 47 13.31 16.17 20.37
N LEU A 48 12.97 16.21 19.09
CA LEU A 48 13.87 15.96 17.98
C LEU A 48 13.82 17.15 17.02
N CYS A 49 14.97 17.47 16.43
CA CYS A 49 15.14 18.55 15.47
C CYS A 49 15.74 18.00 14.18
N TRP A 50 15.36 18.54 13.02
CA TRP A 50 15.94 18.18 11.73
C TRP A 50 16.16 19.41 10.85
N HIS A 51 17.23 19.39 10.06
CA HIS A 51 17.27 20.23 8.85
C HIS A 51 16.06 19.89 7.97
N VAL A 52 15.52 20.88 7.27
CA VAL A 52 14.36 20.70 6.40
C VAL A 52 14.62 19.60 5.36
N GLU A 53 15.77 19.63 4.70
CA GLU A 53 16.14 18.64 3.68
C GLU A 53 16.27 17.22 4.26
N CYS A 54 16.94 17.08 5.41
CA CYS A 54 17.08 15.78 6.08
C CYS A 54 15.73 15.18 6.49
N TRP A 55 14.75 16.01 6.87
CA TRP A 55 13.40 15.53 7.18
C TRP A 55 12.68 14.98 5.92
N VAL A 56 12.79 15.70 4.81
CA VAL A 56 12.21 15.30 3.52
C VAL A 56 12.86 14.01 3.01
N GLU A 57 14.19 13.92 3.04
CA GLU A 57 14.95 12.74 2.63
C GLU A 57 14.61 11.50 3.47
N GLN A 58 14.53 11.67 4.80
CA GLN A 58 14.09 10.60 5.70
C GLN A 58 12.66 10.15 5.37
N GLY A 59 11.75 11.09 5.08
CA GLY A 59 10.38 10.81 4.66
C GLY A 59 10.32 10.01 3.35
N ARG A 60 11.09 10.42 2.35
CA ARG A 60 11.18 9.71 1.05
C ARG A 60 11.69 8.28 1.23
N THR A 61 12.79 8.11 1.96
CA THR A 61 13.35 6.78 2.25
C THR A 61 12.34 5.88 2.97
N ALA A 62 11.58 6.44 3.92
CA ALA A 62 10.55 5.70 4.62
C ALA A 62 9.35 5.35 3.72
N ALA A 63 8.95 6.25 2.82
CA ALA A 63 7.89 6.03 1.85
C ALA A 63 8.28 4.95 0.83
N ASP A 64 9.49 5.00 0.29
CA ASP A 64 10.01 4.00 -0.66
C ASP A 64 10.06 2.61 0.00
N LYS A 65 10.52 2.54 1.26
CA LYS A 65 10.50 1.29 2.03
C LYS A 65 9.09 0.78 2.32
N ALA A 66 8.12 1.68 2.52
CA ALA A 66 6.72 1.32 2.78
C ALA A 66 5.99 0.86 1.51
N ALA A 67 6.29 1.49 0.36
CA ALA A 67 5.69 1.18 -0.94
C ALA A 67 5.95 -0.26 -1.39
N GLY A 68 7.09 -0.86 -0.99
CA GLY A 68 7.41 -2.25 -1.31
C GLY A 68 6.62 -3.32 -0.54
N HIS A 69 5.93 -2.99 0.57
CA HIS A 69 5.50 -4.02 1.53
C HIS A 69 4.09 -3.87 2.15
N ARG A 70 3.29 -2.86 1.81
CA ARG A 70 1.96 -2.69 2.43
C ARG A 70 0.86 -2.55 1.39
N ILE A 71 0.30 -3.69 0.98
CA ILE A 71 -1.12 -3.75 0.62
C ILE A 71 -1.88 -3.48 1.92
N GLU A 72 -2.65 -2.39 2.00
CA GLU A 72 -3.49 -2.11 3.17
C GLU A 72 -4.44 -3.28 3.42
N ALA A 73 -4.15 -4.07 4.47
CA ALA A 73 -4.93 -5.22 4.88
C ALA A 73 -5.76 -4.94 6.14
N ARG A 74 -6.21 -3.69 6.35
CA ARG A 74 -7.04 -3.38 7.52
C ARG A 74 -8.37 -4.16 7.39
N GLY A 75 -8.54 -5.15 8.27
CA GLY A 75 -9.75 -5.96 8.37
C GLY A 75 -9.84 -7.18 7.44
N ARG A 76 -8.91 -7.35 6.48
CA ARG A 76 -8.94 -8.53 5.59
C ARG A 76 -8.08 -9.65 6.19
N PRO A 77 -8.67 -10.81 6.56
CA PRO A 77 -7.90 -11.95 7.04
C PRO A 77 -6.87 -12.37 5.98
N LYS A 78 -5.67 -12.76 6.43
CA LYS A 78 -4.64 -13.30 5.52
C LYS A 78 -5.23 -14.52 4.78
N SER A 79 -4.98 -14.58 3.47
CA SER A 79 -5.35 -15.74 2.67
C SER A 79 -4.71 -17.01 3.25
N LYS A 80 -5.48 -18.11 3.31
CA LYS A 80 -4.99 -19.44 3.72
C LYS A 80 -4.20 -20.15 2.62
N LEU A 81 -4.12 -19.58 1.41
CA LEU A 81 -3.45 -20.17 0.27
C LEU A 81 -1.93 -20.08 0.40
N ALA A 82 -1.22 -21.05 -0.18
CA ALA A 82 0.24 -20.97 -0.32
C ALA A 82 0.62 -19.77 -1.21
N GLU A 83 1.79 -19.18 -0.98
CA GLU A 83 2.24 -17.98 -1.71
C GLU A 83 2.28 -18.18 -3.23
N LYS A 84 2.68 -19.37 -3.67
CA LYS A 84 2.67 -19.77 -5.08
C LYS A 84 1.25 -19.73 -5.68
N ASP A 85 0.28 -20.29 -4.96
CA ASP A 85 -1.12 -20.34 -5.41
C ASP A 85 -1.75 -18.94 -5.38
N GLN A 86 -1.34 -18.09 -4.45
CA GLN A 86 -1.77 -16.68 -4.41
C GLN A 86 -1.31 -15.92 -5.65
N ALA A 87 -0.07 -16.12 -6.09
CA ALA A 87 0.49 -15.46 -7.27
C ALA A 87 -0.26 -15.88 -8.54
N GLU A 88 -0.48 -17.19 -8.73
CA GLU A 88 -1.25 -17.72 -9.87
C GLU A 88 -2.70 -17.23 -9.85
N ARG A 89 -3.34 -17.28 -8.68
CA ARG A 89 -4.70 -16.75 -8.51
C ARG A 89 -4.80 -15.28 -8.90
N LEU A 90 -3.84 -14.46 -8.49
CA LEU A 90 -3.79 -13.05 -8.85
C LEU A 90 -3.59 -12.85 -10.36
N ALA A 91 -2.76 -13.68 -11.01
CA ALA A 91 -2.58 -13.63 -12.46
C ALA A 91 -3.90 -13.92 -13.20
N ILE A 92 -4.66 -14.94 -12.77
CA ILE A 92 -5.97 -15.27 -13.35
C ILE A 92 -6.97 -14.13 -13.15
N ILE A 93 -7.03 -13.53 -11.96
CA ILE A 93 -7.89 -12.35 -11.69
C ILE A 93 -7.56 -11.20 -12.64
N ARG A 94 -6.27 -10.89 -12.84
CA ARG A 94 -5.82 -9.81 -13.74
C ARG A 94 -6.22 -10.11 -15.19
N ARG A 95 -6.05 -11.35 -15.65
CA ARG A 95 -6.49 -11.78 -16.99
C ARG A 95 -7.99 -11.58 -17.16
N ARG A 96 -8.80 -12.02 -16.18
CA ARG A 96 -10.26 -11.83 -16.24
C ARG A 96 -10.66 -10.36 -16.28
N ALA A 97 -10.02 -9.52 -15.47
CA ALA A 97 -10.26 -8.07 -15.50
C ALA A 97 -9.97 -7.47 -16.88
N SER A 98 -8.90 -7.91 -17.56
CA SER A 98 -8.60 -7.50 -18.93
C SER A 98 -9.68 -7.93 -19.93
N VAL A 99 -10.19 -9.16 -19.81
CA VAL A 99 -11.28 -9.65 -20.67
C VAL A 99 -12.55 -8.83 -20.46
N ILE A 100 -12.93 -8.53 -19.22
CA ILE A 100 -14.09 -7.67 -18.90
C ILE A 100 -13.93 -6.27 -19.50
N GLN A 101 -12.75 -5.67 -19.39
CA GLN A 101 -12.47 -4.38 -20.00
C GLN A 101 -12.63 -4.41 -21.53
N ARG A 102 -12.23 -5.50 -22.18
CA ARG A 102 -12.41 -5.68 -23.63
C ARG A 102 -13.88 -5.82 -24.00
N ILE A 103 -14.66 -6.62 -23.25
CA ILE A 103 -16.11 -6.74 -23.43
C ILE A 103 -16.76 -5.36 -23.32
N ARG A 104 -16.46 -4.64 -22.23
CA ARG A 104 -17.00 -3.30 -21.98
C ARG A 104 -16.71 -2.34 -23.14
N ARG A 105 -15.46 -2.32 -23.63
CA ARG A 105 -15.07 -1.50 -24.79
C ARG A 105 -15.79 -1.88 -26.07
N GLU A 106 -16.12 -3.16 -26.27
CA GLU A 106 -16.86 -3.60 -27.44
C GLU A 106 -18.35 -3.23 -27.33
N THR A 107 -18.94 -3.37 -26.14
CA THR A 107 -20.35 -3.02 -25.88
C THR A 107 -20.63 -1.52 -25.82
N GLU A 108 -19.61 -0.69 -25.56
CA GLU A 108 -19.71 0.77 -25.57
C GLU A 108 -19.65 1.37 -26.99
N ARG A 109 -19.36 0.57 -28.02
CA ARG A 109 -19.35 1.02 -29.43
C ARG A 109 -20.77 1.24 -29.96
N PRO A 110 -20.95 2.09 -31.00
CA PRO A 110 -22.21 2.17 -31.73
C PRO A 110 -22.65 0.78 -32.20
N PHE A 111 -23.96 0.48 -32.13
CA PHE A 111 -24.52 -0.86 -32.38
C PHE A 111 -24.08 -1.45 -33.73
N GLU A 112 -23.97 -0.60 -34.76
CA GLU A 112 -23.55 -0.96 -36.12
C GLU A 112 -22.08 -1.41 -36.22
N GLU A 113 -21.24 -1.04 -35.24
CA GLU A 113 -19.82 -1.34 -35.16
C GLU A 113 -19.48 -2.42 -34.12
N GLN A 114 -20.50 -2.99 -33.46
CA GLN A 114 -20.31 -4.02 -32.45
C GLN A 114 -20.03 -5.37 -33.10
N ASP A 115 -18.89 -5.96 -32.77
CA ASP A 115 -18.59 -7.35 -33.15
C ASP A 115 -19.13 -8.31 -32.09
N PHE A 116 -20.35 -8.81 -32.29
CA PHE A 116 -20.98 -9.77 -31.38
C PHE A 116 -20.23 -11.10 -31.30
N ASN A 117 -19.57 -11.54 -32.37
CA ASN A 117 -18.77 -12.78 -32.34
C ASN A 117 -17.57 -12.63 -31.39
N LYS A 118 -16.94 -11.46 -31.40
CA LYS A 118 -15.87 -11.14 -30.46
C LYS A 118 -16.37 -11.09 -29.01
N VAL A 119 -17.55 -10.55 -28.75
CA VAL A 119 -18.16 -10.56 -27.40
C VAL A 119 -18.41 -11.99 -26.92
N VAL A 120 -18.96 -12.85 -27.78
CA VAL A 120 -19.18 -14.28 -27.47
C VAL A 120 -17.86 -14.98 -27.15
N HIS A 121 -16.83 -14.77 -27.98
CA HIS A 121 -15.50 -15.35 -27.74
C HIS A 121 -14.89 -14.88 -26.40
N LEU A 122 -15.04 -13.58 -26.07
CA LEU A 122 -14.59 -13.05 -24.78
C LEU A 122 -15.40 -13.64 -23.62
N GLY A 123 -16.69 -13.94 -23.82
CA GLY A 123 -17.53 -14.67 -22.87
C GLY A 123 -16.99 -16.07 -22.56
N GLU A 124 -16.67 -16.86 -23.58
CA GLU A 124 -16.05 -18.19 -23.41
C GLU A 124 -14.71 -18.11 -22.67
N MET A 125 -13.92 -17.05 -22.90
CA MET A 125 -12.69 -16.81 -22.15
C MET A 125 -12.95 -16.59 -20.65
N LEU A 126 -14.05 -15.92 -20.28
CA LEU A 126 -14.42 -15.74 -18.87
C LEU A 126 -14.76 -17.07 -18.19
N GLU A 127 -15.48 -17.97 -18.87
CA GLU A 127 -15.81 -19.29 -18.36
C GLU A 127 -14.56 -20.15 -18.16
N LYS A 128 -13.66 -20.15 -19.14
CA LYS A 128 -12.37 -20.86 -19.04
C LYS A 128 -11.55 -20.36 -17.83
N LEU A 129 -11.51 -19.05 -17.60
CA LEU A 129 -10.83 -18.46 -16.44
C LEU A 129 -11.52 -18.81 -15.12
N ALA A 130 -12.84 -18.99 -15.11
CA ALA A 130 -13.58 -19.46 -13.93
C ALA A 130 -13.28 -20.93 -13.59
N VAL A 131 -13.11 -21.78 -14.61
CA VAL A 131 -12.66 -23.17 -14.41
C VAL A 131 -11.22 -23.21 -13.91
N GLU A 132 -10.33 -22.41 -14.51
CA GLU A 132 -8.90 -22.35 -14.15
C GLU A 132 -8.69 -21.90 -12.69
N ILE A 133 -9.42 -20.87 -12.24
CA ILE A 133 -9.24 -20.34 -10.88
C ILE A 133 -9.71 -21.30 -9.79
N LYS A 134 -10.57 -22.27 -10.13
CA LYS A 134 -11.10 -23.25 -9.17
C LYS A 134 -9.99 -24.05 -8.50
N ALA A 135 -8.91 -24.35 -9.23
CA ALA A 135 -7.73 -25.04 -8.72
C ALA A 135 -6.94 -24.21 -7.67
N TYR A 136 -7.08 -22.89 -7.66
CA TYR A 136 -6.31 -21.95 -6.84
C TYR A 136 -7.16 -21.32 -5.73
N GLY A 137 -7.90 -22.16 -4.99
CA GLY A 137 -8.72 -21.72 -3.86
C GLY A 137 -10.16 -21.35 -4.21
N GLY A 138 -10.73 -21.98 -5.23
CA GLY A 138 -12.14 -21.84 -5.59
C GLY A 138 -12.48 -20.58 -6.40
N VAL A 139 -13.70 -20.58 -6.94
CA VAL A 139 -14.23 -19.48 -7.75
C VAL A 139 -14.73 -18.36 -6.83
N PRO A 140 -14.38 -17.08 -7.07
CA PRO A 140 -14.97 -15.97 -6.33
C PRO A 140 -16.50 -15.96 -6.48
N GLU A 141 -17.22 -15.69 -5.38
CA GLU A 141 -18.69 -15.56 -5.41
C GLU A 141 -19.17 -14.55 -6.45
N SER A 142 -18.46 -13.43 -6.61
CA SER A 142 -18.79 -12.41 -7.62
C SER A 142 -18.67 -12.88 -9.08
N TRP A 143 -18.16 -14.09 -9.32
CA TRP A 143 -18.11 -14.72 -10.65
C TRP A 143 -19.17 -15.81 -10.81
N MET A 144 -19.73 -16.30 -9.72
CA MET A 144 -20.86 -17.21 -9.70
C MET A 144 -22.13 -16.35 -9.78
N MET A 145 -22.49 -15.94 -11.00
CA MET A 145 -23.83 -15.38 -11.20
C MET A 145 -24.81 -16.55 -11.09
N GLU A 146 -25.72 -16.46 -10.11
CA GLU A 146 -27.01 -17.17 -10.14
C GLU A 146 -27.88 -16.64 -11.28
#